data_AF-A0AB36IVZ8-F1
#
_entry.id   AF-A0AB36IVZ8-F1
#
_cell.length_a   1.000
_cell.length_b   1.000
_cell.length_c   1.000
_cell.angle_alpha   90.00
_cell.angle_beta   90.00
_cell.angle_gamma   90.00
#
_symmetry.space_group_name_H-M   'P 1'
#
loop_
_entity.id
_entity.type
_entity.pdbx_description
1 polymer ?
#
loop_
_entity_poly.entity_id
_entity_poly.type
_entity_poly.pdbx_seq_one_letter_code
_entity_poly.pdbx_strand_id
1 'polypeptide(L)'
;MLCDASVCGIVDDNMRDWGQGWVCSETPVDVNRLMSAKEIAEEFGLQPWNVHDWARRHPDLIPKHKQDGRTLFRLGDVLAYRAGR
;
A
#
# COMPACT_ATOMS: atom_id res chain seq x y z
N MET A 1 -16.89 -3.26 -15.39
CA MET A 1 -17.57 -4.14 -14.43
C MET A 1 -17.66 -3.37 -13.13
N LEU A 2 -18.86 -2.95 -12.72
CA LEU A 2 -19.04 -2.22 -11.45
C LEU A 2 -19.35 -3.28 -10.39
N CYS A 3 -18.46 -3.45 -9.41
CA CYS A 3 -18.71 -4.35 -8.29
C CYS A 3 -19.86 -3.80 -7.45
N ASP A 4 -20.88 -4.63 -7.21
CA ASP A 4 -21.97 -4.32 -6.30
C ASP A 4 -21.47 -4.47 -4.86
N ALA A 5 -21.43 -3.37 -4.12
CA ALA A 5 -20.94 -3.35 -2.75
C ALA A 5 -21.77 -4.24 -1.82
N SER A 6 -23.06 -4.45 -2.10
CA SER A 6 -23.92 -5.33 -1.31
C SER A 6 -23.50 -6.79 -1.44
N VAL A 7 -23.02 -7.19 -2.61
CA VAL A 7 -22.54 -8.55 -2.88
C VAL A 7 -21.20 -8.81 -2.19
N CYS A 8 -20.31 -7.80 -2.14
CA CYS A 8 -19.08 -7.89 -1.36
C CYS A 8 -19.38 -8.07 0.15
N GLY A 9 -20.38 -7.35 0.68
CA GLY A 9 -20.77 -7.45 2.08
C GLY A 9 -21.20 -8.86 2.51
N ILE A 10 -21.94 -9.58 1.65
CA ILE A 10 -22.36 -10.96 1.94
C ILE A 10 -21.16 -11.89 2.14
N VAL A 11 -20.10 -11.73 1.35
CA VAL A 11 -18.90 -12.55 1.50
C VAL A 11 -18.19 -12.24 2.81
N ASP A 12 -18.04 -10.96 3.16
CA ASP A 12 -17.40 -10.54 4.41
C ASP A 12 -18.16 -11.04 5.65
N ASP A 13 -19.50 -10.98 5.62
CA ASP A 13 -20.34 -11.48 6.71
C ASP A 13 -20.20 -13.00 6.87
N ASN A 14 -20.22 -13.75 5.76
CA ASN A 14 -19.99 -15.21 5.79
C ASN A 14 -18.60 -15.56 6.35
N MET A 15 -17.55 -14.84 5.96
CA MET A 15 -16.20 -15.09 6.48
C MET A 15 -16.11 -14.81 7.98
N ARG A 16 -16.77 -13.75 8.45
CA ARG A 16 -16.85 -13.43 9.88
C ARG A 16 -17.59 -14.51 10.66
N ASP A 17 -18.72 -14.99 10.15
CA ASP A 17 -19.54 -16.03 10.77
C ASP A 17 -18.79 -17.37 10.86
N TRP A 18 -17.91 -17.67 9.90
CA TRP A 18 -17.05 -18.86 9.93
C TRP A 18 -15.80 -18.71 10.80
N GLY A 19 -15.65 -17.59 11.52
CA GLY A 19 -14.47 -17.29 12.34
C GLY A 19 -13.20 -17.01 11.52
N GLN A 20 -13.35 -16.74 10.21
CA GLN A 20 -12.29 -16.42 9.26
C GLN A 20 -12.35 -14.94 8.86
N GLY A 21 -12.81 -14.07 9.76
CA GLY A 21 -12.86 -12.63 9.52
C GLY A 21 -11.48 -12.08 9.18
N TRP A 22 -11.45 -11.09 8.30
CA TRP A 22 -10.21 -10.41 7.91
C TRP A 22 -9.51 -9.81 9.13
N VAL A 23 -8.24 -10.17 9.33
CA VAL A 23 -7.39 -9.51 10.31
C VAL A 23 -6.94 -8.19 9.71
N CYS A 24 -7.56 -7.10 10.13
CA CYS A 24 -7.18 -5.75 9.75
C CYS A 24 -6.49 -5.07 10.95
N SER A 25 -5.40 -4.34 10.69
CA SER A 25 -4.84 -3.45 11.69
C SER A 25 -5.68 -2.18 11.78
N GLU A 26 -6.06 -1.77 12.99
CA GLU A 26 -6.72 -0.47 13.22
C GLU A 26 -5.72 0.68 13.35
N THR A 27 -4.41 0.41 13.24
CA THR A 27 -3.37 1.43 13.35
C THR A 27 -3.51 2.43 12.20
N PRO A 28 -3.77 3.72 12.48
CA PRO A 28 -3.86 4.72 11.44
C PRO A 28 -2.53 4.85 10.69
N VAL A 29 -2.57 4.72 9.37
CA VAL A 29 -1.40 4.89 8.50
C VAL A 29 -1.44 6.29 7.90
N ASP A 30 -0.42 7.11 8.18
CA ASP A 30 -0.24 8.39 7.51
C ASP A 30 0.28 8.18 6.09
N VAL A 31 -0.64 8.17 5.12
CA VAL A 31 -0.32 8.00 3.70
C VAL A 31 0.51 9.13 3.11
N ASN A 32 0.57 10.30 3.75
CA ASN A 32 1.38 11.43 3.28
C ASN A 32 2.81 11.38 3.80
N ARG A 33 3.12 10.46 4.73
CA ARG A 33 4.45 10.31 5.30
C ARG A 33 5.47 9.97 4.21
N LEU A 34 6.58 10.70 4.23
CA LEU A 34 7.76 10.38 3.44
C LEU A 34 8.58 9.31 4.14
N MET A 35 8.83 8.21 3.45
CA MET A 35 9.57 7.06 3.97
C MET A 35 10.58 6.57 2.94
N SER A 36 11.67 5.96 3.42
CA SER A 36 12.60 5.26 2.56
C SER A 36 11.99 3.95 2.03
N ALA A 37 12.52 3.46 0.91
CA ALA A 37 12.11 2.16 0.37
C ALA A 37 12.30 1.00 1.37
N LYS A 38 13.29 1.12 2.27
CA LYS A 38 13.56 0.13 3.30
C LYS A 38 12.45 0.11 4.36
N GLU A 39 12.08 1.27 4.89
CA GLU A 39 11.03 1.36 5.92
C GLU A 39 9.68 0.88 5.37
N ILE A 40 9.32 1.28 4.14
CA ILE A 40 8.08 0.81 3.49
C ILE A 40 8.10 -0.71 3.31
N ALA A 41 9.24 -1.27 2.93
CA ALA A 41 9.40 -2.71 2.73
C ALA A 41 9.24 -3.50 4.02
N GLU A 42 9.87 -3.04 5.11
CA GLU A 42 9.77 -3.65 6.43
C GLU A 42 8.32 -3.60 6.98
N GLU A 43 7.63 -2.48 6.80
CA GLU A 43 6.28 -2.28 7.33
C GLU A 43 5.20 -3.04 6.55
N PHE A 44 5.33 -3.16 5.22
CA PHE A 44 4.28 -3.71 4.35
C PHE A 44 4.64 -5.04 3.68
N GLY A 45 5.73 -5.68 4.11
CA GLY A 45 6.18 -6.99 3.61
C GLY A 45 6.59 -6.96 2.14
N LEU A 46 7.29 -5.90 1.71
CA LEU A 46 7.78 -5.74 0.34
C LEU A 46 9.30 -5.94 0.29
N GLN A 47 9.85 -5.95 -0.93
CA GLN A 47 11.29 -5.84 -1.15
C GLN A 47 11.63 -4.38 -1.46
N PRO A 48 12.68 -3.77 -0.85
CA PRO A 48 13.05 -2.38 -1.12
C PRO A 48 13.35 -2.13 -2.61
N TRP A 49 13.88 -3.14 -3.29
CA TRP A 49 14.14 -3.09 -4.73
C TRP A 49 12.87 -2.86 -5.55
N ASN A 50 11.73 -3.41 -5.14
CA ASN A 50 10.45 -3.20 -5.83
C ASN A 50 10.07 -1.72 -5.83
N VAL A 51 10.17 -1.05 -4.67
CA VAL A 51 9.85 0.38 -4.55
C VAL A 51 10.75 1.22 -5.47
N HIS A 52 12.06 0.95 -5.47
CA HIS A 52 13.00 1.63 -6.34
C HIS A 52 12.72 1.40 -7.83
N ASP A 53 12.41 0.16 -8.20
CA ASP A 53 12.14 -0.24 -9.56
C ASP A 53 10.81 0.34 -10.08
N TRP A 54 9.76 0.33 -9.26
CA TRP A 54 8.48 0.97 -9.58
C TRP A 54 8.64 2.47 -9.79
N ALA A 55 9.31 3.17 -8.86
CA ALA A 55 9.57 4.60 -8.97
C ALA A 55 10.51 4.97 -10.13
N ARG A 56 11.32 4.03 -10.61
CA ARG A 56 12.16 4.22 -11.80
C ARG A 56 11.33 4.07 -13.08
N ARG A 57 10.40 3.11 -13.14
CA ARG A 57 9.55 2.85 -14.32
C ARG A 57 8.37 3.80 -14.44
N HIS A 58 7.86 4.29 -13.31
CA HIS A 58 6.66 5.11 -13.20
C HIS A 58 6.91 6.32 -12.29
N PRO A 59 7.83 7.23 -12.68
CA PRO A 59 8.17 8.40 -11.87
C PRO A 59 7.02 9.39 -11.70
N ASP A 60 6.01 9.34 -12.57
CA ASP A 60 4.75 10.08 -12.51
C ASP A 60 3.81 9.58 -11.41
N LEU A 61 3.83 8.26 -11.14
CA LEU A 61 2.98 7.63 -10.13
C LEU A 61 3.66 7.56 -8.76
N ILE A 62 4.98 7.38 -8.74
CA ILE A 62 5.77 7.32 -7.51
C ILE A 62 6.94 8.32 -7.62
N PRO A 63 6.68 9.60 -7.31
CA PRO A 63 7.72 10.62 -7.31
C PRO A 63 8.80 10.33 -6.26
N LYS A 64 10.05 10.64 -6.61
CA LYS A 64 11.18 10.56 -5.69
C LYS A 64 11.38 11.90 -5.00
N HIS A 65 11.39 11.90 -3.69
CA HIS A 65 11.71 13.07 -2.88
C HIS A 65 13.14 12.95 -2.37
N LYS A 66 13.95 13.99 -2.56
CA LYS A 66 15.30 14.06 -1.98
C LYS A 66 15.28 14.94 -0.75
N GLN A 67 15.63 14.37 0.40
CA GLN A 67 15.74 15.09 1.68
C GLN A 67 16.96 14.55 2.43
N ASP A 68 17.82 15.44 2.92
CA ASP A 68 19.04 15.08 3.69
C ASP A 68 19.92 14.01 3.01
N GLY A 69 20.04 14.10 1.67
CA GLY A 69 20.82 13.14 0.87
C GLY A 69 20.16 11.77 0.69
N ARG A 70 18.96 11.55 1.24
CA ARG A 70 18.19 10.31 1.12
C ARG A 70 17.10 10.44 0.06
N THR A 71 16.79 9.33 -0.59
CA THR A 71 15.62 9.22 -1.46
C THR A 71 14.45 8.67 -0.65
N LEU A 72 13.39 9.45 -0.57
CA LEU A 72 12.15 9.14 0.13
C LEU A 72 11.00 9.07 -0.87
N PHE A 73 9.94 8.39 -0.45
CA PHE A 73 8.73 8.13 -1.22
C PHE A 73 7.53 8.45 -0.34
N ARG A 74 6.48 9.02 -0.92
CA ARG A 74 5.21 9.14 -0.23
C ARG A 74 4.59 7.76 -0.11
N LEU A 75 4.25 7.34 1.11
CA LEU A 75 3.73 6.00 1.37
C LEU A 75 2.47 5.70 0.54
N GLY A 76 1.55 6.66 0.46
CA GLY A 76 0.29 6.52 -0.28
C GLY A 76 0.50 6.25 -1.78
N ASP A 77 1.51 6.84 -2.41
CA ASP A 77 1.80 6.61 -3.83
C ASP A 77 2.26 5.17 -4.08
N VAL A 78 3.11 4.65 -3.19
CA VAL A 78 3.63 3.28 -3.29
C VAL A 78 2.50 2.27 -3.07
N LEU A 79 1.64 2.50 -2.06
CA LEU A 79 0.51 1.62 -1.76
C LEU A 79 -0.55 1.67 -2.87
N ALA A 80 -0.88 2.85 -3.38
CA ALA A 80 -1.83 3.00 -4.48
C ALA A 80 -1.34 2.32 -5.76
N TYR A 81 -0.05 2.49 -6.11
CA TYR A 81 0.55 1.81 -7.25
C TYR A 81 0.53 0.29 -7.09
N ARG A 82 0.81 -0.22 -5.89
CA ARG A 82 0.75 -1.65 -5.58
C ARG A 82 -0.68 -2.21 -5.71
N ALA A 83 -1.67 -1.49 -5.20
CA ALA A 83 -3.07 -1.95 -5.18
C ALA A 83 -3.75 -1.87 -6.56
N GLY A 84 -3.29 -0.97 -7.44
CA GLY A 84 -3.80 -0.84 -8.80
C GLY A 84 -3.25 -1.88 -9.80
N ARG A 85 -2.47 -2.86 -9.34
CA ARG A 85 -1.89 -3.96 -10.11
C ARG A 85 -2.25 -5.30 -9.48
#